data_AF-A0A1M6SZJ6-F1
#
_entry.id   AF-A0A1M6SZJ6-F1
#
_cell.length_a   1.000
_cell.length_b   1.000
_cell.length_c   1.000
_cell.angle_alpha   90.00
_cell.angle_beta   90.00
_cell.angle_gamma   90.00
#
_symmetry.space_group_name_H-M   'P 1'
#
loop_
_entity.id
_entity.type
_entity.pdbx_description
1 polymer ?
#
loop_
_entity_poly.entity_id
_entity_poly.type
_entity_poly.pdbx_seq_one_letter_code
_entity_poly.pdbx_strand_id
1 'polypeptide(L)'
;MLFPDYIETNVVYHVISILDLDNALKNGIKYNDKRTYKSKYLDFHIYIDNHKPDWIPSWVIRKKAIFASLNFDKYHKFHSHTAILGIKINPNRCWVANENLANHIYEPFILSKIVEYEKSNKYLLKEGKNLLRQYWETSLSFNENLKKRYDQRSGYDAEVLIMHDIKPKDLKVLYIISDHYMLTSEKWKKYFCLEN
;
A
#
# COMPACT_ATOMS: atom_id res chain seq x y z
N MET A 1 3.67 15.70 5.23
CA MET A 1 3.48 14.89 4.01
C MET A 1 4.58 15.20 3.02
N LEU A 2 5.04 14.19 2.28
CA LEU A 2 6.10 14.28 1.28
C LEU A 2 5.62 14.96 -0.01
N PHE A 3 4.38 14.69 -0.42
CA PHE A 3 3.77 15.25 -1.62
C PHE A 3 2.61 16.20 -1.28
N PRO A 4 2.18 17.07 -2.22
CA PRO A 4 0.93 17.81 -2.08
C PRO A 4 -0.30 16.90 -1.95
N ASP A 5 -1.43 17.48 -1.53
CA ASP A 5 -2.67 16.76 -1.29
C ASP A 5 -3.22 16.07 -2.55
N TYR A 6 -3.95 14.96 -2.39
CA TYR A 6 -4.57 14.25 -3.53
C TYR A 6 -5.47 15.17 -4.35
N ILE A 7 -6.15 16.14 -3.73
CA ILE A 7 -7.00 17.11 -4.44
C ILE A 7 -6.20 17.90 -5.49
N GLU A 8 -4.91 18.14 -5.24
CA GLU A 8 -4.03 18.87 -6.15
C GLU A 8 -3.34 17.93 -7.16
N THR A 9 -2.89 16.76 -6.69
CA THR A 9 -2.05 15.87 -7.50
C THR A 9 -2.84 14.89 -8.37
N ASN A 10 -4.07 14.55 -7.93
CA ASN A 10 -4.94 13.53 -8.51
C ASN A 10 -4.24 12.16 -8.73
N VAL A 11 -3.26 11.84 -7.87
CA VAL A 11 -2.53 10.55 -7.90
C VAL A 11 -2.33 10.00 -6.50
N VAL A 12 -2.24 8.68 -6.40
CA VAL A 12 -1.77 7.96 -5.21
C VAL A 12 -0.38 7.38 -5.48
N TYR A 13 0.33 6.98 -4.44
CA TYR A 13 1.74 6.63 -4.54
C TYR A 13 1.99 5.13 -4.32
N HIS A 14 2.64 4.48 -5.28
CA HIS A 14 2.99 3.07 -5.19
C HIS A 14 4.50 2.89 -5.09
N VAL A 15 4.95 2.08 -4.13
CA VAL A 15 6.34 1.67 -4.04
C VAL A 15 6.51 0.33 -4.75
N ILE A 16 7.45 0.28 -5.70
CA ILE A 16 7.77 -0.92 -6.49
C ILE A 16 9.26 -1.22 -6.43
N SER A 17 9.66 -2.49 -6.51
CA SER A 17 11.07 -2.85 -6.72
C SER A 17 11.55 -2.32 -8.06
N ILE A 18 12.79 -1.82 -8.12
CA ILE A 18 13.40 -1.41 -9.40
C ILE A 18 13.49 -2.58 -10.40
N LEU A 19 13.54 -3.83 -9.92
CA LEU A 19 13.58 -5.02 -10.78
C LEU A 19 12.27 -5.25 -11.54
N ASP A 20 11.15 -4.79 -10.97
CA ASP A 20 9.81 -4.93 -11.58
C ASP A 20 9.41 -3.68 -12.39
N LEU A 21 10.22 -2.62 -12.36
CA LEU A 21 9.87 -1.30 -12.90
C LEU A 21 9.65 -1.33 -14.41
N ASP A 22 10.54 -1.98 -15.18
CA ASP A 22 10.41 -2.06 -16.64
C ASP A 22 9.11 -2.78 -17.05
N ASN A 23 8.79 -3.89 -16.40
CA ASN A 23 7.54 -4.61 -16.64
C ASN A 23 6.31 -3.74 -16.30
N ALA A 24 6.33 -3.04 -15.16
CA ALA A 24 5.24 -2.15 -14.78
C ALA A 24 5.02 -1.02 -15.80
N LEU A 25 6.11 -0.41 -16.28
CA LEU A 25 6.03 0.67 -17.27
C LEU A 25 5.56 0.18 -18.65
N LYS A 26 5.81 -1.08 -19.02
CA LYS A 26 5.36 -1.66 -20.30
C LYS A 26 3.95 -2.23 -20.25
N ASN A 27 3.62 -2.96 -19.18
CA ASN A 27 2.44 -3.81 -19.08
C ASN A 27 1.41 -3.33 -18.06
N GLY A 28 1.76 -2.35 -17.22
CA GLY A 28 0.93 -1.89 -16.13
C GLY A 28 1.12 -2.73 -14.87
N ILE A 29 0.21 -2.58 -13.91
CA ILE A 29 0.26 -3.31 -12.64
C ILE A 29 -1.07 -4.04 -12.44
N LYS A 30 -0.98 -5.33 -12.15
CA LYS A 30 -2.11 -6.15 -11.68
C LYS A 30 -1.83 -6.70 -10.30
N TYR A 31 -2.90 -7.05 -9.58
CA TYR A 31 -2.78 -7.58 -8.21
C TYR A 31 -2.05 -8.92 -8.13
N ASN A 32 -2.07 -9.71 -9.22
CA ASN A 32 -1.52 -11.06 -9.28
C ASN A 32 -0.11 -11.13 -9.91
N ASP A 33 0.50 -9.99 -10.25
CA ASP A 33 1.80 -9.95 -10.94
C ASP A 33 3.01 -10.13 -10.01
N LYS A 34 2.83 -10.02 -8.69
CA LYS A 34 3.94 -10.01 -7.73
C LYS A 34 4.28 -11.41 -7.22
N ARG A 35 5.43 -11.96 -7.64
CA ARG A 35 5.94 -13.26 -7.14
C ARG A 35 6.14 -13.27 -5.61
N THR A 36 6.60 -12.16 -5.04
CA THR A 36 6.83 -11.98 -3.59
C THR A 36 5.54 -11.89 -2.76
N TYR A 37 4.41 -11.56 -3.39
CA TYR A 37 3.13 -11.42 -2.69
C TYR A 37 2.62 -12.76 -2.16
N LYS A 38 2.73 -13.81 -2.98
CA LYS A 38 2.23 -15.14 -2.63
C LYS A 38 2.94 -15.77 -1.43
N SER A 39 4.24 -15.52 -1.27
CA SER A 39 5.04 -16.17 -0.22
C SER A 39 5.06 -15.41 1.11
N LYS A 40 4.77 -14.10 1.12
CA LYS A 40 4.89 -13.27 2.33
C LYS A 40 3.55 -12.77 2.89
N TYR A 41 2.66 -12.27 2.04
CA TYR A 41 1.54 -11.45 2.51
C TYR A 41 0.16 -12.05 2.24
N LEU A 42 0.04 -13.01 1.31
CA LEU A 42 -1.24 -13.56 0.90
C LEU A 42 -2.08 -14.10 2.08
N ASP A 43 -1.50 -14.93 2.93
CA ASP A 43 -2.17 -15.49 4.11
C ASP A 43 -2.68 -14.40 5.06
N PHE A 44 -1.88 -13.34 5.23
CA PHE A 44 -2.23 -12.23 6.10
C PHE A 44 -3.39 -11.41 5.53
N HIS A 45 -3.39 -11.15 4.22
CA HIS A 45 -4.53 -10.49 3.59
C HIS A 45 -5.80 -11.34 3.62
N ILE A 46 -5.69 -12.67 3.44
CA ILE A 46 -6.81 -13.59 3.63
C ILE A 46 -7.33 -13.52 5.07
N TYR A 47 -6.43 -13.48 6.06
CA TYR A 47 -6.80 -13.36 7.46
C TYR A 47 -7.60 -12.08 7.75
N ILE A 48 -7.16 -10.93 7.21
CA ILE A 48 -7.90 -9.67 7.32
C ILE A 48 -9.26 -9.74 6.60
N ASP A 49 -9.30 -10.28 5.38
CA ASP A 49 -10.52 -10.46 4.60
C ASP A 49 -11.55 -11.35 5.32
N ASN A 50 -11.11 -12.37 6.07
CA ASN A 50 -11.99 -13.25 6.84
C ASN A 50 -12.65 -12.56 8.06
N HIS A 51 -12.14 -11.39 8.46
CA HIS A 51 -12.72 -10.58 9.55
C HIS A 51 -13.52 -9.39 9.03
N LYS A 52 -13.73 -9.32 7.70
CA LYS A 52 -14.46 -8.25 7.04
C LYS A 52 -15.94 -8.31 7.40
N PRO A 53 -16.53 -7.25 7.99
CA PRO A 53 -17.94 -7.23 8.32
C PRO A 53 -18.81 -7.10 7.06
N ASP A 54 -20.06 -7.56 7.15
CA ASP A 54 -20.98 -7.67 6.00
C ASP A 54 -21.37 -6.33 5.37
N TRP A 55 -21.25 -5.23 6.12
CA TRP A 55 -21.53 -3.88 5.59
C TRP A 55 -20.42 -3.38 4.66
N ILE A 56 -19.20 -3.95 4.72
CA ILE A 56 -18.14 -3.62 3.75
C ILE A 56 -18.54 -4.23 2.41
N PRO A 57 -18.54 -3.45 1.31
CA PRO A 57 -18.93 -3.98 0.01
C PRO A 57 -18.16 -5.24 -0.40
N SER A 58 -18.86 -6.19 -1.02
CA SER A 58 -18.29 -7.49 -1.42
C SER A 58 -17.13 -7.37 -2.42
N TRP A 59 -17.09 -6.28 -3.20
CA TRP A 59 -16.01 -5.99 -4.15
C TRP A 59 -14.71 -5.55 -3.46
N VAL A 60 -14.75 -5.13 -2.20
CA VAL A 60 -13.57 -4.80 -1.41
C VAL A 60 -12.94 -6.10 -0.91
N ILE A 61 -11.85 -6.52 -1.55
CA ILE A 61 -11.14 -7.77 -1.28
C ILE A 61 -9.65 -7.47 -1.17
N ARG A 62 -9.11 -7.37 0.06
CA ARG A 62 -7.73 -6.97 0.32
C ARG A 62 -6.73 -7.87 -0.39
N LYS A 63 -6.97 -9.19 -0.42
CA LYS A 63 -6.06 -10.15 -1.10
C LYS A 63 -5.98 -9.98 -2.64
N LYS A 64 -6.85 -9.15 -3.22
CA LYS A 64 -6.90 -8.83 -4.66
C LYS A 64 -6.61 -7.35 -4.94
N ALA A 65 -6.14 -6.59 -3.95
CA ALA A 65 -5.84 -5.18 -4.11
C ALA A 65 -4.43 -4.96 -4.66
N ILE A 66 -4.27 -3.88 -5.42
CA ILE A 66 -2.98 -3.23 -5.58
C ILE A 66 -2.87 -2.17 -4.49
N PHE A 67 -1.79 -2.23 -3.71
CA PHE A 67 -1.59 -1.36 -2.55
C PHE A 67 -0.85 -0.09 -2.97
N ALA A 68 -1.35 1.06 -2.55
CA ALA A 68 -0.70 2.35 -2.69
C ALA A 68 -0.90 3.14 -1.38
N SER A 69 -0.30 4.32 -1.27
CA SER A 69 -0.51 5.24 -0.17
C SER A 69 -1.06 6.56 -0.70
N LEU A 70 -1.96 7.20 0.05
CA LEU A 70 -2.45 8.54 -0.26
C LEU A 70 -1.32 9.58 -0.18
N ASN A 71 -0.38 9.39 0.75
CA ASN A 71 0.84 10.17 0.87
C ASN A 71 1.84 9.43 1.77
N PHE A 72 3.01 10.01 1.98
CA PHE A 72 3.98 9.55 2.97
C PHE A 72 4.35 10.67 3.93
N ASP A 73 4.83 10.32 5.11
CA ASP A 73 5.48 11.31 5.98
C ASP A 73 6.73 11.91 5.29
N LYS A 74 7.05 13.17 5.60
CA LYS A 74 8.22 13.86 5.01
C LYS A 74 9.55 13.20 5.40
N TYR A 75 9.58 12.45 6.49
CA TYR A 75 10.73 11.70 6.99
C TYR A 75 10.55 10.19 6.81
N HIS A 76 9.64 9.77 5.93
CA HIS A 76 9.40 8.35 5.66
C HIS A 76 10.70 7.67 5.20
N LYS A 77 11.01 6.53 5.81
CA LYS A 77 12.21 5.73 5.51
C LYS A 77 11.89 4.68 4.48
N PHE A 78 12.08 5.02 3.21
CA PHE A 78 11.88 4.06 2.14
C PHE A 78 12.98 3.00 2.12
N HIS A 79 12.61 1.77 1.74
CA HIS A 79 13.58 0.73 1.44
C HIS A 79 14.34 1.06 0.16
N SER A 80 15.64 0.79 0.16
CA SER A 80 16.48 0.93 -1.02
C SER A 80 16.08 -0.04 -2.14
N HIS A 81 16.55 0.25 -3.35
CA HIS A 81 16.26 -0.51 -4.57
C HIS A 81 14.76 -0.52 -4.91
N THR A 82 14.10 0.61 -4.68
CA THR A 82 12.70 0.82 -5.02
C THR A 82 12.50 2.09 -5.86
N ALA A 83 11.35 2.19 -6.50
CA ALA A 83 10.88 3.41 -7.14
C ALA A 83 9.53 3.80 -6.53
N ILE A 84 9.30 5.11 -6.40
CA ILE A 84 7.99 5.68 -6.07
C ILE A 84 7.32 6.07 -7.38
N LEU A 85 6.17 5.47 -7.64
CA LEU A 85 5.30 5.79 -8.76
C LEU A 85 4.13 6.66 -8.29
N GLY A 86 3.84 7.73 -9.02
CA GLY A 86 2.54 8.39 -8.97
C GLY A 86 1.58 7.65 -9.91
N ILE A 87 0.40 7.31 -9.40
CA ILE A 87 -0.58 6.48 -10.09
C ILE A 87 -1.93 7.18 -10.16
N LYS A 88 -2.48 7.28 -11.37
CA LYS A 88 -3.89 7.65 -11.57
C LYS A 88 -4.79 6.44 -11.32
N ILE A 89 -5.86 6.66 -10.55
CA ILE A 89 -6.79 5.62 -10.13
C ILE A 89 -8.23 5.97 -10.53
N ASN A 90 -9.12 4.99 -10.46
CA ASN A 90 -10.57 5.20 -10.43
C ASN A 90 -11.06 5.18 -8.97
N PRO A 91 -11.37 6.34 -8.36
CA PRO A 91 -11.81 6.42 -6.96
C PRO A 91 -13.02 5.53 -6.61
N ASN A 92 -13.91 5.26 -7.57
CA ASN A 92 -15.09 4.41 -7.36
C ASN A 92 -14.74 2.93 -7.15
N ARG A 93 -13.49 2.54 -7.41
CA ARG A 93 -12.97 1.17 -7.25
C ARG A 93 -11.81 1.14 -6.25
N CYS A 94 -11.75 2.11 -5.35
CA CYS A 94 -10.71 2.23 -4.34
C CYS A 94 -11.29 2.32 -2.94
N TRP A 95 -10.55 1.76 -1.99
CA TRP A 95 -10.86 1.77 -0.57
C TRP A 95 -9.66 2.33 0.19
N VAL A 96 -9.89 3.12 1.24
CA VAL A 96 -8.84 3.72 2.07
C VAL A 96 -8.92 3.11 3.46
N ALA A 97 -7.81 2.59 3.95
CA ALA A 97 -7.72 1.94 5.25
C ALA A 97 -6.51 2.44 6.05
N ASN A 98 -6.54 2.26 7.36
CA ASN A 98 -5.44 2.63 8.23
C ASN A 98 -4.42 1.48 8.33
N GLU A 99 -3.29 1.59 7.64
CA GLU A 99 -2.24 0.57 7.59
C GLU A 99 -1.68 0.25 8.97
N ASN A 100 -1.55 1.25 9.85
CA ASN A 100 -1.01 1.08 11.20
C ASN A 100 -1.74 -0.01 12.00
N LEU A 101 -3.08 -0.10 11.83
CA LEU A 101 -3.88 -1.12 12.51
C LEU A 101 -3.58 -2.53 11.99
N ALA A 102 -3.33 -2.67 10.69
CA ALA A 102 -2.91 -3.94 10.11
C ALA A 102 -1.46 -4.30 10.51
N ASN A 103 -0.56 -3.32 10.52
CA ASN A 103 0.85 -3.53 10.84
C ASN A 103 1.04 -4.07 12.26
N HIS A 104 0.26 -3.61 13.25
CA HIS A 104 0.30 -4.19 14.61
C HIS A 104 -0.09 -5.67 14.71
N ILE A 105 -0.70 -6.24 13.67
CA ILE A 105 -1.16 -7.64 13.63
C ILE A 105 -0.17 -8.52 12.86
N TYR A 106 0.61 -7.94 11.94
CA TYR A 106 1.41 -8.70 10.98
C TYR A 106 2.47 -9.59 11.64
N GLU A 107 3.36 -9.03 12.46
CA GLU A 107 4.40 -9.81 13.14
C GLU A 107 3.80 -10.87 14.07
N PRO A 108 2.82 -10.56 14.96
CA PRO A 108 2.14 -11.59 15.75
C PRO A 108 1.52 -12.71 14.91
N PHE A 109 0.92 -12.37 13.76
CA PHE A 109 0.33 -13.33 12.84
C PHE A 109 1.37 -14.28 12.26
N ILE A 110 2.49 -13.75 11.74
CA ILE A 110 3.55 -14.57 11.17
C ILE A 110 4.24 -15.42 12.24
N LEU A 111 4.61 -14.82 13.38
CA LEU A 111 5.33 -15.49 14.45
C LEU A 111 4.48 -16.58 15.13
N SER A 112 3.15 -16.41 15.19
CA SER A 112 2.25 -17.42 15.75
C SER A 112 2.33 -18.80 15.07
N LYS A 113 2.91 -18.87 13.86
CA LYS A 113 3.13 -20.10 13.10
C LYS A 113 4.44 -20.82 13.46
N ILE A 114 5.30 -20.20 14.28
CA ILE A 114 6.56 -20.77 14.77
C ILE A 114 6.34 -21.28 16.20
N VAL A 115 6.74 -22.53 16.48
CA VAL A 115 6.50 -23.20 17.77
C VAL A 115 6.94 -22.36 18.97
N GLU A 116 8.10 -21.72 18.89
CA GLU A 116 8.64 -20.85 19.97
C GLU A 116 7.71 -19.67 20.31
N TYR A 117 6.97 -19.15 19.32
CA TYR A 117 6.14 -17.94 19.44
C TYR A 117 4.64 -18.22 19.28
N GLU A 118 4.21 -19.48 19.35
CA GLU A 118 2.81 -19.90 19.18
C GLU A 118 1.84 -19.16 20.13
N LYS A 119 2.34 -18.72 21.29
CA LYS A 119 1.58 -17.96 22.28
C LYS A 119 1.10 -16.60 21.78
N SER A 120 1.68 -16.08 20.69
CA SER A 120 1.19 -14.90 19.96
C SER A 120 -0.25 -15.06 19.49
N ASN A 121 -0.75 -16.29 19.33
CA ASN A 121 -2.18 -16.55 19.08
C ASN A 121 -3.11 -15.95 20.14
N LYS A 122 -2.67 -15.85 21.41
CA LYS A 122 -3.46 -15.21 22.47
C LYS A 122 -3.66 -13.72 22.23
N TYR A 123 -2.64 -13.05 21.68
CA TYR A 123 -2.73 -11.65 21.28
C TYR A 123 -3.70 -11.50 20.11
N LEU A 124 -3.57 -12.34 19.07
CA LEU A 124 -4.43 -12.31 17.88
C LEU A 124 -5.92 -12.50 18.24
N LEU A 125 -6.23 -13.44 19.14
CA LEU A 125 -7.60 -13.73 19.56
C LEU A 125 -8.25 -12.61 20.39
N LYS A 126 -7.47 -11.75 21.04
CA LYS A 126 -7.95 -10.65 21.87
C LYS A 126 -7.75 -9.30 21.18
N GLU A 127 -6.53 -8.80 21.22
CA GLU A 127 -6.16 -7.48 20.69
C GLU A 127 -6.22 -7.47 19.17
N GLY A 128 -5.73 -8.52 18.50
CA GLY A 128 -5.79 -8.62 17.04
C GLY A 128 -7.20 -8.52 16.49
N LYS A 129 -8.17 -9.21 17.10
CA LYS A 129 -9.59 -9.12 16.72
C LYS A 129 -10.15 -7.71 16.88
N ASN A 130 -9.79 -7.00 17.96
CA ASN A 130 -10.20 -5.62 18.18
C ASN A 130 -9.59 -4.68 17.14
N LEU A 131 -8.31 -4.86 16.81
CA LEU A 131 -7.61 -4.09 15.78
C LEU A 131 -8.21 -4.34 14.38
N LEU A 132 -8.58 -5.57 14.03
CA LEU A 132 -9.26 -5.87 12.76
C LEU A 132 -10.64 -5.21 12.67
N ARG A 133 -11.39 -5.23 13.77
CA ARG A 133 -12.68 -4.53 13.83
C ARG A 133 -12.47 -3.03 13.59
N GLN A 134 -11.52 -2.41 14.31
CA GLN A 134 -11.19 -1.00 14.13
C GLN A 134 -10.68 -0.70 12.72
N TYR A 135 -9.87 -1.58 12.14
CA TYR A 135 -9.37 -1.46 10.78
C TYR A 135 -10.52 -1.30 9.80
N TRP A 136 -11.53 -2.17 9.87
CA TRP A 136 -12.69 -2.07 9.02
C TRP A 136 -13.55 -0.84 9.36
N GLU A 137 -13.90 -0.63 10.63
CA GLU A 137 -14.75 0.49 11.09
C GLU A 137 -14.18 1.88 10.77
N THR A 138 -12.86 2.00 10.68
CA THR A 138 -12.19 3.27 10.33
C THR A 138 -11.81 3.36 8.86
N SER A 139 -12.02 2.30 8.08
CA SER A 139 -11.80 2.30 6.63
C SER A 139 -13.03 2.78 5.87
N LEU A 140 -12.82 3.40 4.71
CA LEU A 140 -13.88 4.06 3.94
C LEU A 140 -13.66 3.87 2.44
N SER A 141 -14.73 4.05 1.66
CA SER A 141 -14.57 4.22 0.21
C SER A 141 -13.70 5.44 -0.07
N PHE A 142 -12.93 5.43 -1.16
CA PHE A 142 -12.03 6.53 -1.48
C PHE A 142 -12.77 7.87 -1.57
N ASN A 143 -13.94 7.88 -2.22
CA ASN A 143 -14.78 9.08 -2.34
C ASN A 143 -15.29 9.58 -0.98
N GLU A 144 -15.65 8.69 -0.05
CA GLU A 144 -16.02 9.12 1.29
C GLU A 144 -14.84 9.65 2.06
N ASN A 145 -13.66 9.05 1.90
CA ASN A 145 -12.45 9.57 2.52
C ASN A 145 -12.14 10.99 2.02
N LEU A 146 -12.32 11.29 0.72
CA LEU A 146 -12.15 12.67 0.21
C LEU A 146 -13.10 13.69 0.87
N LYS A 147 -14.25 13.24 1.39
CA LYS A 147 -15.20 14.11 2.12
C LYS A 147 -14.88 14.19 3.61
N LYS A 148 -14.62 13.05 4.25
CA LYS A 148 -14.45 12.92 5.71
C LYS A 148 -13.02 13.16 6.18
N ARG A 149 -12.06 13.06 5.27
CA ARG A 149 -10.61 13.24 5.45
C ARG A 149 -10.02 12.47 6.64
N TYR A 150 -10.33 11.17 6.73
CA TYR A 150 -9.76 10.32 7.80
C TYR A 150 -8.24 10.20 7.65
N ASP A 151 -7.75 10.23 6.41
CA ASP A 151 -6.33 10.30 6.05
C ASP A 151 -5.56 11.48 6.65
N GLN A 152 -6.24 12.55 7.08
CA GLN A 152 -5.60 13.71 7.71
C GLN A 152 -5.56 13.63 9.24
N ARG A 153 -6.14 12.58 9.83
CA ARG A 153 -6.15 12.39 11.29
C ARG A 153 -4.80 11.91 11.77
N SER A 154 -4.37 12.37 12.94
CA SER A 154 -3.13 11.91 13.56
C SER A 154 -3.16 10.39 13.76
N GLY A 155 -2.07 9.73 13.36
CA GLY A 155 -1.91 8.27 13.46
C GLY A 155 -2.64 7.45 12.39
N TYR A 156 -3.28 8.11 11.40
CA TYR A 156 -3.91 7.41 10.28
C TYR A 156 -2.90 7.26 9.12
N ASP A 157 -2.41 6.05 8.91
CA ASP A 157 -1.56 5.73 7.76
C ASP A 157 -2.42 5.28 6.59
N ALA A 158 -2.64 6.19 5.64
CA ALA A 158 -3.68 6.06 4.63
C ALA A 158 -3.24 5.18 3.45
N GLU A 159 -3.36 3.88 3.63
CA GLU A 159 -3.20 2.87 2.58
C GLU A 159 -4.45 2.85 1.68
N VAL A 160 -4.21 2.79 0.37
CA VAL A 160 -5.22 2.74 -0.68
C VAL A 160 -5.22 1.34 -1.27
N LEU A 161 -6.37 0.67 -1.17
CA LEU A 161 -6.64 -0.61 -1.82
C LEU A 161 -7.28 -0.35 -3.18
N ILE A 162 -6.52 -0.55 -4.25
CA ILE A 162 -6.95 -0.35 -5.63
C ILE A 162 -7.50 -1.66 -6.17
N MET A 163 -8.81 -1.73 -6.44
CA MET A 163 -9.52 -2.94 -6.89
C MET A 163 -9.65 -3.00 -8.42
N HIS A 164 -8.67 -2.46 -9.14
CA HIS A 164 -8.61 -2.47 -10.60
C HIS A 164 -7.17 -2.47 -11.10
N ASP A 165 -6.94 -3.00 -12.31
CA ASP A 165 -5.64 -2.95 -12.96
C ASP A 165 -5.24 -1.50 -13.27
N ILE A 166 -3.94 -1.22 -13.18
CA ILE A 166 -3.37 0.09 -13.50
C ILE A 166 -2.68 0.00 -14.86
N LYS A 167 -3.06 0.88 -15.79
CA LYS A 167 -2.48 0.87 -17.14
C LYS A 167 -1.12 1.57 -17.17
N PRO A 168 -0.22 1.22 -18.11
CA PRO A 168 1.06 1.91 -18.30
C PRO A 168 0.95 3.44 -18.32
N LYS A 169 -0.03 3.98 -19.07
CA LYS A 169 -0.26 5.42 -19.22
C LYS A 169 -0.64 6.16 -17.93
N ASP A 170 -1.07 5.40 -16.92
CA ASP A 170 -1.52 5.91 -15.63
C ASP A 170 -0.38 5.91 -14.60
N LEU A 171 0.83 5.49 -14.99
CA LEU A 171 2.03 5.44 -14.15
C LEU A 171 2.98 6.60 -14.47
N LYS A 172 3.56 7.21 -13.43
CA LYS A 172 4.66 8.17 -13.54
C LYS A 172 5.73 7.84 -12.52
N VAL A 173 6.98 7.63 -12.95
CA VAL A 173 8.11 7.48 -12.02
C VAL A 173 8.42 8.84 -11.41
N LEU A 174 8.22 8.97 -10.09
CA LEU A 174 8.51 10.20 -9.36
C LEU A 174 9.92 10.16 -8.82
N TYR A 175 10.27 9.11 -8.09
CA TYR A 175 11.56 8.93 -7.46
C TYR A 175 12.12 7.52 -7.68
N ILE A 176 13.44 7.42 -7.70
CA ILE A 176 14.22 6.18 -7.61
C ILE A 176 15.03 6.28 -6.32
N ILE A 177 14.98 5.22 -5.52
CA ILE A 177 15.61 5.12 -4.20
C ILE A 177 16.67 4.03 -4.26
N SER A 178 17.92 4.41 -4.01
CA SER A 178 19.06 3.51 -3.80
C SER A 178 19.49 3.56 -2.34
N ASP A 179 20.54 2.80 -1.99
CA ASP A 179 21.13 2.86 -0.64
C ASP A 179 21.68 4.25 -0.27
N HIS A 180 21.98 5.08 -1.28
CA HIS A 180 22.66 6.35 -1.09
C HIS A 180 21.79 7.56 -1.45
N TYR A 181 20.79 7.38 -2.31
CA TYR A 181 20.06 8.51 -2.87
C TYR A 181 18.57 8.25 -3.02
N MET A 182 17.80 9.32 -2.86
CA MET A 182 16.42 9.42 -3.35
C MET A 182 16.38 10.53 -4.40
N LEU A 183 16.41 10.15 -5.69
CA LEU A 183 16.44 11.12 -6.79
C LEU A 183 15.16 11.06 -7.59
N THR A 184 14.71 12.21 -8.09
CA THR A 184 13.68 12.25 -9.12
C THR A 184 14.15 11.53 -10.37
N SER A 185 13.23 10.98 -11.19
CA SER A 185 13.60 10.32 -12.45
C SER A 185 14.50 11.19 -13.36
N GLU A 186 14.22 12.50 -13.45
CA GLU A 186 15.03 13.45 -14.24
C GLU A 186 16.46 13.58 -13.71
N LYS A 187 16.62 13.83 -12.40
CA LYS A 187 17.94 13.89 -11.74
C LYS A 187 18.71 12.58 -11.88
N TRP A 188 18.02 11.43 -11.77
CA TRP A 188 18.65 10.13 -11.96
C TRP A 188 19.25 9.99 -13.36
N LYS A 189 18.45 10.32 -14.40
CA LYS A 189 18.92 10.29 -15.79
C LYS A 189 20.11 11.23 -16.00
N LYS A 190 20.03 12.47 -15.51
CA LYS A 190 21.12 13.44 -15.62
C LYS A 190 22.43 12.96 -14.98
N TYR A 191 22.33 12.23 -13.86
CA TYR A 191 23.50 11.81 -13.10
C TYR A 191 24.10 10.49 -13.60
N PHE A 192 23.26 9.52 -13.96
CA PHE A 192 23.69 8.14 -14.25
C PHE A 192 23.50 7.70 -15.71
N CYS A 193 22.67 8.41 -16.50
CA CYS A 193 22.44 8.11 -17.91
C CYS A 193 23.15 9.16 -18.77
N LEU A 194 24.47 9.21 -18.66
CA LEU A 194 25.29 10.09 -19.49
C LEU A 194 25.11 9.67 -20.96
N GLU A 195 24.76 10.63 -21.80
CA GLU A 195 24.82 10.44 -23.25
C GLU A 195 26.31 10.45 -23.65
N ASN A 196 26.75 9.39 -24.34
CA ASN A 196 28.05 9.38 -25.02
C ASN A 196 27.98 10.18 -26.31
#